data_AF-A0A8H9UXB3-F1
#
_entry.id   AF-A0A8H9UXB3-F1
#
_cell.length_a   1.000
_cell.length_b   1.000
_cell.length_c   1.000
_cell.angle_alpha   90.00
_cell.angle_beta   90.00
_cell.angle_gamma   90.00
#
_symmetry.space_group_name_H-M   'P 1'
#
loop_
_entity.id
_entity.type
_entity.pdbx_description
1 polymer ?
#
loop_
_entity_poly.entity_id
_entity_poly.type
_entity_poly.pdbx_seq_one_letter_code
_entity_poly.pdbx_strand_id
1 'polypeptide(L)'
;MKGKINFKILNQAAWISLLLTFITPYELDSSGFKNWGYPIKYFTTYEFPQDSTILLSSTSTSILGLISNILIIYIVINIFILLKKRFIKDKS
;
A
#
# COMPACT_ATOMS: atom_id res chain seq x y z
N MET A 1 -1.98 28.81 -0.02
CA MET A 1 -2.24 27.52 0.65
C MET A 1 -0.92 27.02 1.23
N LYS A 2 -0.76 26.92 2.55
CA LYS A 2 0.51 26.42 3.13
C LYS A 2 0.65 24.93 2.76
N GLY A 3 1.54 24.62 1.83
CA GLY A 3 1.87 23.28 1.35
C GLY A 3 2.62 22.46 2.39
N LYS A 4 2.01 22.24 3.56
CA LYS A 4 2.56 21.35 4.59
C LYS A 4 2.00 19.96 4.37
N ILE A 5 2.88 18.99 4.17
CA ILE A 5 2.54 17.56 4.17
C ILE A 5 1.91 17.24 5.53
N ASN A 6 0.73 16.62 5.52
CA ASN A 6 0.08 16.21 6.75
C ASN A 6 0.61 14.83 7.15
N PHE A 7 1.66 14.81 7.99
CA PHE A 7 2.29 13.59 8.47
C PHE A 7 1.33 12.63 9.19
N LYS A 8 0.27 13.14 9.82
CA LYS A 8 -0.76 12.30 10.44
C LYS A 8 -1.50 11.47 9.39
N ILE A 9 -1.91 12.09 8.28
CA ILE A 9 -2.58 11.40 7.17
C ILE A 9 -1.58 10.47 6.45
N LEU A 10 -0.31 10.88 6.33
CA LEU A 10 0.73 10.05 5.74
C LEU A 10 0.96 8.76 6.54
N ASN A 11 1.04 8.86 7.88
CA ASN A 11 1.15 7.70 8.75
C ASN A 11 -0.09 6.79 8.65
N GLN A 12 -1.29 7.36 8.60
CA GLN A 12 -2.51 6.59 8.38
C GLN A 12 -2.49 5.87 7.03
N ALA A 13 -2.02 6.52 5.97
CA ALA A 13 -1.87 5.91 4.66
C ALA A 13 -0.89 4.74 4.68
N ALA A 14 0.22 4.85 5.42
CA ALA A 14 1.18 3.75 5.59
C ALA A 14 0.55 2.53 6.29
N TRP A 15 -0.20 2.74 7.37
CA TRP A 15 -0.92 1.66 8.05
C TRP A 15 -1.99 1.02 7.17
N ILE A 16 -2.75 1.82 6.42
CA ILE A 16 -3.77 1.32 5.48
C ILE A 16 -3.10 0.52 4.35
N SER A 17 -1.96 0.98 3.81
CA SER A 17 -1.20 0.24 2.79
C SER A 17 -0.78 -1.13 3.28
N LEU A 18 -0.31 -1.20 4.52
CA LEU A 18 0.12 -2.45 5.15
C LEU A 18 -1.07 -3.39 5.36
N LEU A 19 -2.18 -2.89 5.91
CA LEU A 19 -3.40 -3.69 6.08
C LEU A 19 -3.95 -4.22 4.76
N LEU A 20 -4.05 -3.37 3.73
CA LEU A 20 -4.55 -3.78 2.42
C LEU A 20 -3.70 -4.88 1.81
N THR A 21 -2.38 -4.78 1.95
CA THR A 21 -1.43 -5.78 1.44
C THR A 21 -1.69 -7.19 1.98
N PHE A 22 -2.06 -7.32 3.26
CA PHE A 22 -2.36 -8.62 3.87
C PHE A 22 -3.76 -9.16 3.58
N ILE A 23 -4.69 -8.30 3.18
CA ILE A 23 -6.08 -8.70 2.88
C ILE A 23 -6.26 -8.98 1.38
N THR A 24 -5.47 -8.32 0.52
CA THR A 24 -5.54 -8.55 -0.92
C THR A 24 -4.98 -9.90 -1.33
N PRO A 25 -5.63 -10.62 -2.26
CA PRO A 25 -5.12 -11.88 -2.75
C PRO A 25 -3.77 -11.69 -3.45
N TYR A 26 -2.90 -12.68 -3.31
CA TYR A 26 -1.66 -12.74 -4.07
C TYR A 26 -1.92 -13.26 -5.48
N GLU A 27 -1.01 -12.94 -6.39
CA GLU A 27 -0.95 -13.53 -7.72
C GLU A 27 0.32 -14.36 -7.88
N LEU A 28 0.24 -15.40 -8.71
CA LEU A 28 1.38 -16.19 -9.09
C LEU A 28 1.99 -15.60 -10.36
N ASP A 29 3.30 -15.34 -10.33
CA ASP A 29 4.05 -15.02 -11.53
C ASP A 29 4.23 -16.27 -12.41
N SER A 30 4.64 -16.06 -13.66
CA SER A 30 5.08 -17.09 -14.61
C SER A 30 6.09 -18.10 -14.03
N SER A 31 6.91 -17.66 -13.08
CA SER A 31 7.89 -18.49 -12.36
C SER A 31 7.32 -19.19 -11.10
N GLY A 32 6.03 -19.05 -10.80
CA GLY A 32 5.38 -19.61 -9.61
C GLY A 32 5.58 -18.80 -8.33
N PHE A 33 6.22 -17.63 -8.40
CA PHE A 33 6.44 -16.77 -7.23
C PHE A 33 5.18 -16.00 -6.84
N LYS A 34 4.99 -15.77 -5.54
CA LYS A 34 3.82 -15.07 -4.99
C LYS A 34 4.07 -13.57 -4.97
N ASN A 35 3.36 -12.81 -5.80
CA ASN A 35 3.38 -11.36 -5.85
C ASN A 35 2.14 -10.78 -5.17
N TRP A 36 2.32 -9.81 -4.28
CA TRP A 36 1.24 -9.26 -3.46
C TRP A 36 1.52 -7.82 -3.01
N GLY A 37 0.49 -7.17 -2.50
CA GLY A 37 0.48 -5.74 -2.18
C GLY A 37 -0.55 -4.97 -2.99
N TYR A 38 -1.00 -3.86 -2.42
CA TYR A 38 -2.08 -3.06 -2.98
C TYR A 38 -1.85 -1.56 -2.73
N PRO A 39 -2.27 -0.67 -3.66
CA PRO A 39 -2.83 -0.94 -5.01
C PRO A 39 -1.86 -1.51 -6.06
N ILE A 40 -0.56 -1.31 -5.89
CA ILE A 40 0.51 -1.81 -6.75
C ILE A 40 1.19 -2.96 -6.01
N LYS A 41 1.44 -4.09 -6.67
CA LYS A 41 2.17 -5.20 -6.07
C LYS A 41 3.62 -4.82 -5.83
N TYR A 42 4.14 -5.09 -4.64
CA TYR A 42 5.48 -4.68 -4.25
C TYR A 42 6.19 -5.67 -3.33
N PHE A 43 5.49 -6.68 -2.81
CA PHE A 43 6.11 -7.82 -2.17
C PHE A 43 6.14 -8.99 -3.15
N THR A 44 7.24 -9.74 -3.11
CA THR A 44 7.40 -11.01 -3.82
C THR A 44 7.97 -12.02 -2.85
N THR A 45 7.31 -13.16 -2.74
CA THR A 45 7.81 -14.31 -1.97
C THR A 45 8.25 -15.40 -2.93
N TYR A 46 9.52 -15.78 -2.83
CA TYR A 46 10.16 -16.85 -3.59
C TYR A 46 9.99 -18.17 -2.85
N GLU A 47 9.46 -19.19 -3.54
CA GLU A 47 9.43 -20.55 -3.01
C GLU A 47 10.70 -21.26 -3.47
N PHE A 48 11.63 -21.46 -2.55
CA PHE A 48 12.80 -22.31 -2.78
C PHE A 48 12.50 -23.71 -2.26
N PRO A 49 12.97 -24.78 -2.94
CA PRO A 49 12.72 -26.17 -2.56
C PRO A 49 13.48 -26.61 -1.29
N GLN A 50 13.86 -25.70 -0.40
CA GLN A 50 14.54 -26.02 0.86
C GLN A 50 13.55 -25.98 2.01
N ASP A 51 13.51 -27.08 2.77
CA ASP A 51 12.49 -27.43 3.78
C ASP A 51 12.30 -26.43 4.94
N SER A 52 13.12 -25.37 5.05
CA SER A 52 12.98 -24.35 6.09
C SER A 52 13.77 -23.07 5.81
N THR A 53 13.33 -22.24 4.87
CA THR A 53 13.88 -20.88 4.69
C THR A 53 13.12 -19.86 5.54
N ILE A 54 13.82 -18.87 6.11
CA ILE A 54 13.21 -17.80 6.91
C ILE A 54 12.37 -16.91 5.97
N LEU A 55 11.12 -16.62 6.32
CA LEU A 55 10.19 -15.77 5.54
C LEU A 55 10.79 -14.45 5.05
N LEU A 56 11.62 -13.81 5.87
CA LEU A 56 12.29 -12.55 5.51
C LEU A 56 13.34 -12.76 4.41
N SER A 57 14.06 -13.87 4.41
CA SER A 57 15.05 -14.20 3.36
C SER A 57 14.41 -14.61 2.04
N SER A 58 13.19 -15.15 2.07
CA SER A 58 12.44 -15.55 0.88
C SER A 58 11.53 -14.44 0.36
N THR A 59 11.47 -13.27 1.00
CA THR A 59 10.59 -12.16 0.59
C THR A 59 11.41 -10.95 0.16
N SER A 60 11.22 -10.49 -1.07
CA SER A 60 11.73 -9.20 -1.54
C SER A 60 10.65 -8.14 -1.52
N THR A 61 11.04 -6.91 -1.21
CA THR A 61 10.16 -5.74 -1.19
C THR A 61 10.67 -4.66 -2.14
N SER A 62 9.85 -4.24 -3.09
CA SER A 62 10.11 -3.05 -3.89
C SER A 62 9.82 -1.79 -3.07
N ILE A 63 10.88 -1.09 -2.68
CA ILE A 63 10.79 0.17 -1.91
C ILE A 63 9.99 1.21 -2.70
N LEU A 64 10.21 1.30 -4.01
CA LEU A 64 9.49 2.24 -4.88
C LEU A 64 8.00 1.88 -4.95
N GLY A 65 7.67 0.59 -5.02
CA GLY A 65 6.29 0.11 -4.98
C GLY A 65 5.61 0.48 -3.66
N LEU A 66 6.26 0.21 -2.53
CA LEU A 66 5.76 0.59 -1.20
C LEU A 66 5.49 2.10 -1.09
N ILE A 67 6.45 2.94 -1.47
CA ILE A 67 6.28 4.40 -1.41
C ILE A 67 5.11 4.84 -2.31
N SER A 68 5.00 4.27 -3.51
CA SER A 68 3.91 4.58 -4.44
C SER A 68 2.55 4.25 -3.85
N ASN A 69 2.41 3.10 -3.20
CA ASN A 69 1.17 2.69 -2.55
C ASN A 69 0.75 3.66 -1.43
N ILE A 70 1.69 4.03 -0.57
CA ILE A 70 1.47 5.00 0.51
C ILE A 70 1.01 6.34 -0.08
N LEU A 71 1.65 6.80 -1.15
CA LEU A 71 1.29 8.07 -1.80
C LEU A 71 -0.09 8.01 -2.45
N ILE A 72 -0.44 6.92 -3.14
CA ILE A 72 -1.77 6.75 -3.73
C ILE A 72 -2.84 6.81 -2.65
N ILE A 73 -2.68 6.05 -1.57
CA ILE A 73 -3.64 6.03 -0.46
C ILE A 73 -3.72 7.41 0.21
N TYR A 74 -2.58 8.09 0.40
CA TYR A 74 -2.54 9.45 0.93
C TYR A 74 -3.34 10.43 0.06
N ILE A 75 -3.18 10.37 -1.26
CA ILE A 75 -3.92 11.21 -2.21
C ILE A 75 -5.42 10.91 -2.12
N VAL A 76 -5.80 9.63 -2.13
CA VAL A 76 -7.20 9.19 -2.02
C VAL A 76 -7.86 9.73 -0.75
N ILE A 77 -7.20 9.62 0.41
CA ILE A 77 -7.72 10.16 1.67
C ILE A 77 -7.91 11.68 1.59
N ASN A 78 -6.94 12.39 1.02
CA ASN A 78 -7.05 13.85 0.86
C ASN A 78 -8.21 14.25 -0.07
N ILE A 79 -8.43 13.49 -1.16
CA ILE A 79 -9.58 13.70 -2.06
C ILE A 79 -10.89 13.51 -1.28
N PHE A 80 -11.04 12.44 -0.50
CA PHE A 80 -12.24 12.22 0.31
C PHE A 80 -12.48 13.34 1.33
N ILE A 81 -11.43 13.84 2.00
CA ILE A 81 -11.55 14.97 2.93
C ILE A 81 -12.03 16.23 2.19
N LEU A 82 -11.49 16.50 0.99
CA LEU A 82 -11.86 17.65 0.19
C LEU A 82 -13.31 17.56 -0.30
N LEU A 83 -13.73 16.39 -0.79
CA LEU A 83 -15.10 16.12 -1.21
C LEU A 83 -16.07 16.29 -0.04
N LYS A 84 -15.78 15.68 1.12
CA LYS A 84 -16.60 15.82 2.34
C LYS A 84 -16.80 17.29 2.73
N LYS A 85 -15.74 18.10 2.66
CA LYS A 85 -15.83 19.54 2.95
C LYS A 85 -16.73 20.28 1.96
N ARG A 86 -16.66 19.94 0.66
CA ARG A 86 -17.55 20.52 -0.35
C ARG A 86 -19.02 20.16 -0.10
N PHE A 87 -19.32 18.88 0.12
CA PHE A 87 -20.69 18.42 0.39
C PHE A 87 -21.32 19.01 1.65
N ILE A 88 -20.53 19.27 2.70
CA ILE A 88 -21.04 19.94 3.92
C ILE A 88 -21.30 21.42 3.66
N LYS A 89 -20.45 22.08 2.86
CA LYS A 89 -20.61 23.49 2.50
C LYS A 89 -21.87 23.71 1.66
N ASP A 90 -22.19 22.81 0.75
CA ASP A 90 -23.39 22.91 -0.10
C ASP A 90 -24.70 22.63 0.65
N LYS A 91 -24.64 22.14 1.90
CA LYS A 91 -25.82 21.91 2.76
C LYS A 91 -26.06 23.02 3.80
N SER A 92 -25.19 24.02 3.89
CA SER A 92 -25.31 25.17 4.80
C SER A 92 -25.75 26.42 4.06
#